data_AF-A0A1X7DXV4-F1
#
_entry.id   AF-A0A1X7DXV4-F1
#
_cell.length_a   1.000
_cell.length_b   1.000
_cell.length_c   1.000
_cell.angle_alpha   90.00
_cell.angle_beta   90.00
_cell.angle_gamma   90.00
#
_symmetry.space_group_name_H-M   'P 1'
#
loop_
_entity.id
_entity.type
_entity.pdbx_description
1 polymer ?
#
loop_
_entity_poly.entity_id
_entity_poly.type
_entity_poly.pdbx_seq_one_letter_code
_entity_poly.pdbx_strand_id
1 'polypeptide(L)'
;MKKYLKKFKWGPILFGIVAIEESHPFSMSFPTYTRGVLLSEKARIIMIVAGLLCIIYGIFSQKTNNELQEATICPKCQTPFGVGLGLGVKKDFQHEFCPQCKVKLEPLNGFYKRHPELKNAEINTSIEETKE
;
A
#
# COMPACT_ATOMS: atom_id res chain seq x y z
N MET A 1 -11.36 18.23 7.44
CA MET A 1 -11.51 17.02 6.60
C MET A 1 -10.77 17.13 5.25
N LYS A 2 -9.44 17.31 5.23
CA LYS A 2 -8.68 17.45 3.96
C LYS A 2 -7.32 16.72 3.98
N LYS A 3 -7.30 15.46 4.45
CA LYS A 3 -6.07 14.62 4.50
C LYS A 3 -6.29 13.15 4.13
N TYR A 4 -7.27 12.85 3.27
CA TYR A 4 -7.54 11.48 2.81
C TYR A 4 -7.62 11.30 1.29
N LEU A 5 -7.13 12.25 0.49
CA LEU A 5 -6.76 11.95 -0.90
C LEU A 5 -5.46 11.13 -0.90
N LYS A 6 -5.56 9.88 -0.45
CA LYS A 6 -4.58 8.83 -0.74
C LYS A 6 -4.35 8.83 -2.25
N LYS A 7 -3.12 8.51 -2.66
CA LYS A 7 -2.67 8.28 -4.05
C LYS A 7 -3.51 7.20 -4.73
N PHE A 8 -4.77 7.51 -5.03
CA PHE A 8 -5.66 6.69 -5.80
C PHE A 8 -5.19 6.85 -7.24
N LYS A 9 -4.80 5.74 -7.88
CA LYS A 9 -4.41 5.77 -9.29
C LYS A 9 -5.69 5.92 -10.11
N TRP A 10 -6.21 7.14 -10.18
CA TRP A 10 -7.41 7.49 -10.95
C TRP A 10 -7.24 7.22 -12.44
N GLY A 11 -6.00 7.28 -12.95
CA GLY A 11 -5.69 7.05 -14.38
C GLY A 11 -6.33 5.79 -14.98
N PRO A 12 -6.00 4.57 -14.51
CA PRO A 12 -6.58 3.34 -15.06
C PRO A 12 -8.09 3.23 -14.87
N ILE A 13 -8.64 3.80 -13.79
CA ILE A 13 -10.09 3.76 -13.53
C ILE A 13 -10.83 4.69 -14.51
N LEU A 14 -10.37 5.93 -14.66
CA LEU A 14 -10.94 6.89 -15.60
C LEU A 14 -10.83 6.38 -17.04
N PHE A 15 -9.68 5.80 -17.41
CA PHE A 15 -9.48 5.19 -18.71
C PHE A 15 -10.47 4.04 -18.96
N GLY A 16 -10.67 3.16 -17.97
CA GLY A 16 -11.60 2.04 -18.09
C GLY A 16 -13.05 2.50 -18.25
N ILE A 17 -13.48 3.55 -17.54
CA ILE A 17 -14.83 4.12 -17.68
C ILE A 17 -15.04 4.67 -19.10
N VAL A 18 -14.11 5.51 -19.59
CA VAL A 18 -14.19 6.09 -20.93
C VAL A 18 -14.20 5.00 -22.01
N ALA A 19 -13.38 3.95 -21.85
CA ALA A 19 -13.37 2.82 -22.78
C ALA A 19 -14.71 2.06 -22.83
N ILE A 20 -15.39 1.93 -21.68
CA ILE A 20 -16.71 1.30 -21.62
C ILE A 20 -17.77 2.22 -22.25
N GLU A 21 -17.75 3.53 -22.00
CA GLU A 21 -18.72 4.45 -22.62
C GLU A 21 -18.61 4.48 -24.15
N GLU A 22 -17.38 4.60 -24.69
CA GLU A 22 -17.09 4.56 -26.13
C GLU A 22 -17.47 3.22 -26.78
N SER A 23 -17.57 2.13 -26.01
CA SER A 23 -18.01 0.84 -26.51
C SER A 23 -19.51 0.78 -26.82
N HIS A 24 -20.29 1.77 -26.35
CA HIS A 24 -21.75 1.80 -26.42
C HIS A 24 -22.38 0.44 -26.03
N PRO A 25 -22.26 0.04 -24.75
CA PRO A 25 -22.57 -1.32 -24.30
C PRO A 25 -24.06 -1.66 -24.43
N PHE A 26 -24.93 -0.64 -24.47
CA PHE A 26 -26.38 -0.80 -24.56
C PHE A 26 -26.93 -0.81 -26.00
N SER A 27 -26.08 -0.58 -27.01
CA SER A 27 -26.50 -0.56 -28.43
C SER A 27 -25.88 -1.70 -29.25
N MET A 28 -25.61 -2.86 -28.64
CA MET A 28 -25.01 -4.01 -29.33
C MET A 28 -25.81 -4.50 -30.54
N SER A 29 -27.12 -4.22 -30.57
CA SER A 29 -28.02 -4.58 -31.67
C SER A 29 -27.93 -3.70 -32.92
N PHE A 30 -27.20 -2.57 -32.86
CA PHE A 30 -27.10 -1.62 -33.97
C PHE A 30 -25.65 -1.41 -34.41
N PRO A 31 -25.38 -1.24 -35.72
CA PRO A 31 -24.06 -0.83 -36.19
C PRO A 31 -23.71 0.53 -35.59
N THR A 32 -22.53 0.62 -34.99
CA THR A 32 -22.03 1.85 -34.37
C THR A 32 -20.69 2.17 -34.98
N TYR A 33 -20.48 3.44 -35.26
CA TYR A 33 -19.29 3.95 -35.90
C TYR A 33 -18.52 4.78 -34.90
N THR A 34 -17.24 4.48 -34.69
CA THR A 34 -16.33 5.39 -34.00
C THR A 34 -15.43 6.02 -35.05
N ARG A 35 -15.43 7.36 -35.13
CA ARG A 35 -14.59 8.13 -36.08
C ARG A 35 -14.66 7.61 -37.54
N GLY A 36 -15.85 7.20 -37.98
CA GLY A 36 -16.08 6.69 -39.35
C GLY A 36 -15.71 5.22 -39.58
N VAL A 37 -15.19 4.51 -38.57
CA VAL A 37 -14.88 3.07 -38.64
C VAL A 37 -16.01 2.26 -38.01
N LEU A 38 -16.49 1.24 -38.73
CA LEU A 38 -17.51 0.33 -38.23
C LEU A 38 -16.95 -0.52 -37.07
N LEU A 39 -17.54 -0.38 -35.88
CA LEU A 39 -17.19 -1.23 -34.75
C LEU A 39 -17.94 -2.55 -34.84
N SER A 40 -17.18 -3.61 -35.09
CA SER A 40 -17.66 -4.99 -34.97
C SER A 40 -18.14 -5.27 -33.54
N GLU A 41 -19.18 -6.08 -33.40
CA GLU A 41 -19.72 -6.55 -32.13
C GLU A 41 -18.62 -7.15 -31.22
N LYS A 42 -17.73 -7.95 -31.82
CA LYS A 42 -16.59 -8.56 -31.11
C LYS A 42 -15.64 -7.49 -30.54
N ALA A 43 -15.40 -6.42 -31.28
CA ALA A 43 -14.52 -5.34 -30.83
C ALA A 43 -15.11 -4.60 -29.63
N ARG A 44 -16.44 -4.39 -29.58
CA ARG A 44 -17.11 -3.79 -28.42
C ARG A 44 -16.96 -4.64 -27.17
N ILE A 45 -17.20 -5.95 -27.27
CA ILE A 45 -17.05 -6.88 -26.15
C ILE A 45 -15.62 -6.84 -25.61
N ILE A 46 -14.62 -6.85 -26.51
CA ILE A 46 -13.21 -6.75 -26.12
C ILE A 46 -12.93 -5.44 -25.36
N MET A 47 -13.45 -4.30 -25.84
CA MET A 47 -13.27 -3.00 -25.15
C MET A 47 -13.93 -2.97 -23.77
N ILE A 48 -15.13 -3.54 -23.63
CA ILE A 48 -15.82 -3.63 -22.33
C ILE A 48 -14.98 -4.46 -21.35
N VAL A 49 -14.53 -5.65 -21.77
CA VAL A 49 -13.71 -6.53 -20.94
C VAL A 49 -12.39 -5.84 -20.55
N ALA A 50 -11.73 -5.19 -21.51
CA ALA A 50 -10.50 -4.43 -21.24
C ALA A 50 -10.71 -3.28 -20.25
N GLY A 51 -11.80 -2.52 -20.41
CA GLY A 51 -12.16 -1.43 -19.50
C GLY A 51 -12.42 -1.92 -18.07
N LEU A 52 -13.15 -3.04 -17.92
CA LEU A 52 -13.36 -3.68 -16.62
C LEU A 52 -12.04 -4.14 -15.98
N LEU A 53 -11.14 -4.77 -16.75
CA LEU A 53 -9.83 -5.18 -16.27
C LEU A 53 -8.98 -3.98 -15.80
N CYS A 54 -9.03 -2.84 -16.51
CA CYS A 54 -8.34 -1.61 -16.10
C CYS A 54 -8.88 -1.06 -14.77
N ILE A 55 -10.21 -1.07 -14.58
CA ILE A 55 -10.85 -0.64 -13.33
C ILE A 55 -10.43 -1.56 -12.18
N ILE A 56 -10.51 -2.88 -12.39
CA ILE A 56 -10.06 -3.89 -11.41
C ILE A 56 -8.59 -3.66 -11.06
N TYR A 57 -7.71 -3.53 -12.05
CA TYR A 57 -6.30 -3.26 -11.80
C TYR A 57 -6.08 -1.96 -11.01
N GLY A 58 -6.80 -0.88 -11.33
CA GLY A 58 -6.73 0.38 -10.57
C GLY A 58 -7.11 0.22 -9.10
N ILE A 59 -8.13 -0.60 -8.82
CA ILE A 59 -8.60 -0.88 -7.45
C ILE A 59 -7.61 -1.81 -6.71
N PHE A 60 -7.15 -2.90 -7.34
CA PHE A 60 -6.33 -3.93 -6.70
C PHE A 60 -4.84 -3.55 -6.63
N SER A 61 -4.30 -2.77 -7.56
CA SER A 61 -2.91 -2.27 -7.53
C SER A 61 -2.62 -1.39 -6.30
N GLN A 62 -3.65 -0.87 -5.64
CA GLN A 62 -3.47 -0.12 -4.40
C GLN A 62 -3.19 -1.02 -3.18
N LYS A 63 -3.64 -2.29 -3.19
CA LYS A 63 -3.45 -3.20 -2.05
C LYS A 63 -2.03 -3.75 -1.93
N THR A 64 -1.21 -3.68 -2.97
CA THR A 64 0.12 -4.34 -2.98
C THR A 64 1.27 -3.45 -2.49
N ASN A 65 1.04 -2.17 -2.19
CA ASN A 65 2.09 -1.26 -1.70
C ASN A 65 2.14 -1.12 -0.17
N ASN A 66 1.34 -1.89 0.55
CA ASN A 66 1.63 -2.17 1.96
C ASN A 66 2.59 -3.36 2.00
N GLU A 67 3.77 -3.22 1.39
CA GLU A 67 4.93 -3.91 1.91
C GLU A 67 5.01 -3.45 3.36
N LEU A 68 4.59 -4.36 4.24
CA LEU A 68 4.74 -4.26 5.67
C LEU A 68 6.24 -4.04 5.87
N GLN A 69 6.69 -2.78 5.92
CA GLN A 69 8.07 -2.49 6.26
C GLN A 69 8.24 -3.07 7.64
N GLU A 70 8.87 -4.23 7.69
CA GLU A 70 9.01 -5.00 8.90
C GLU A 70 9.68 -4.08 9.91
N ALA A 71 9.04 -3.87 11.05
CA ALA A 71 9.68 -3.16 12.13
C ALA A 71 11.02 -3.87 12.41
N THR A 72 12.08 -3.12 12.57
CA THR A 72 13.39 -3.61 12.93
C THR A 72 13.65 -3.34 14.40
N ILE A 73 14.58 -4.05 15.02
CA ILE A 73 14.95 -3.88 16.42
C ILE A 73 16.46 -3.97 16.55
N CYS A 74 17.00 -3.16 17.45
CA CYS A 74 18.40 -3.23 17.84
C CYS A 74 18.59 -4.39 18.83
N PRO A 75 19.40 -5.43 18.54
CA PRO A 75 19.55 -6.57 19.44
C PRO A 75 20.25 -6.22 20.76
N LYS A 76 21.06 -5.15 20.78
CA LYS A 76 21.78 -4.69 21.99
C LYS A 76 20.93 -3.81 22.91
N CYS A 77 20.23 -2.86 22.32
CA CYS A 77 19.47 -1.83 23.02
C CYS A 77 17.96 -2.14 23.09
N GLN A 78 17.53 -3.21 22.41
CA GLN A 78 16.14 -3.69 22.34
C GLN A 78 15.13 -2.62 21.91
N THR A 79 15.63 -1.56 21.27
CA THR A 79 14.80 -0.44 20.82
C THR A 79 14.19 -0.80 19.46
N PRO A 80 12.85 -0.78 19.32
CA PRO A 80 12.19 -1.00 18.04
C PRO A 80 12.26 0.25 17.16
N PHE A 81 12.49 0.04 15.88
CA PHE A 81 12.55 1.05 14.82
C PHE A 81 11.56 0.66 13.72
N GLY A 82 10.61 1.54 13.37
CA GLY A 82 9.63 1.19 12.35
C GLY A 82 8.66 2.30 12.00
N VAL A 83 8.16 2.26 10.76
CA VAL A 83 7.20 3.22 10.23
C VAL A 83 5.80 2.87 10.76
N GLY A 84 5.41 3.48 11.88
CA GLY A 84 4.07 3.30 12.46
C GLY A 84 3.98 3.46 13.98
N LEU A 85 5.10 3.42 14.69
CA LEU A 85 5.14 3.47 16.16
C LEU A 85 5.18 4.89 16.75
N GLY A 86 4.98 5.95 15.97
CA GLY A 86 5.04 7.35 16.44
C GLY A 86 6.41 7.80 16.98
N LEU A 87 7.35 6.87 17.15
CA LEU A 87 8.72 7.08 17.57
C LEU A 87 9.53 7.66 16.41
N GLY A 88 9.39 8.96 16.21
CA GLY A 88 10.46 9.95 15.98
C GLY A 88 11.54 9.73 14.92
N VAL A 89 11.59 8.61 14.21
CA VAL A 89 12.60 8.38 13.17
C VAL A 89 11.95 8.73 11.86
N LYS A 90 12.30 9.94 11.39
CA LYS A 90 11.90 10.48 10.09
C LYS A 90 12.07 9.40 9.02
N LYS A 91 11.10 9.40 8.11
CA LYS A 91 10.87 8.50 6.97
C LYS A 91 12.05 8.25 6.01
N ASP A 92 13.24 8.72 6.33
CA ASP A 92 14.36 8.83 5.40
C ASP A 92 15.47 7.82 5.66
N PHE A 93 15.32 6.92 6.63
CA PHE A 93 16.45 6.09 7.02
C PHE A 93 16.25 4.59 6.81
N GLN A 94 16.78 4.17 5.66
CA GLN A 94 17.42 2.87 5.43
C GLN A 94 18.62 2.68 6.38
N HIS A 95 18.44 2.86 7.69
CA HIS A 95 19.48 2.63 8.65
C HIS A 95 19.55 1.12 8.90
N GLU A 96 20.46 0.45 8.20
CA GLU A 96 20.84 -0.93 8.50
C GLU A 96 21.46 -1.04 9.91
N PHE A 97 21.81 0.08 10.56
CA PHE A 97 22.52 0.15 11.84
C PHE A 97 21.83 1.05 12.87
N CYS A 98 21.88 0.65 14.15
CA CYS A 98 21.42 1.46 15.27
C CYS A 98 22.31 2.70 15.48
N PRO A 99 21.74 3.91 15.66
CA PRO A 99 22.53 5.14 15.86
C PRO A 99 23.31 5.16 17.17
N GLN A 100 22.81 4.49 18.21
CA GLN A 100 23.47 4.42 19.52
C GLN A 100 24.52 3.30 19.56
N CYS A 101 24.15 2.11 19.09
CA CYS A 101 24.99 0.92 19.22
C CYS A 101 25.93 0.70 18.03
N LYS A 102 25.69 1.35 16.89
CA LYS A 102 26.34 1.08 15.58
C LYS A 102 26.29 -0.40 15.18
N VAL A 103 25.31 -1.15 15.69
CA VAL A 103 25.10 -2.58 15.40
C VAL A 103 24.00 -2.72 14.38
N LYS A 104 24.13 -3.73 13.51
CA LYS A 104 23.14 -4.09 12.50
C LYS A 104 21.78 -4.34 13.14
N LEU A 105 20.75 -3.66 12.64
CA LEU A 105 19.36 -3.88 13.04
C LEU A 105 18.85 -5.20 12.46
N GLU A 106 17.97 -5.86 13.20
CA GLU A 106 17.37 -7.13 12.81
C GLU A 106 15.85 -6.99 12.68
N PRO A 107 15.16 -7.75 11.81
CA PRO A 107 13.70 -7.81 11.82
C PRO A 107 13.14 -8.17 13.20
N LEU A 108 12.16 -7.39 13.66
CA LEU A 108 11.48 -7.54 14.95
C LEU A 108 10.84 -8.94 15.10
N ASN A 109 10.28 -9.47 14.01
CA ASN A 109 9.71 -10.83 13.98
C ASN A 109 10.77 -11.92 14.24
N GLY A 110 12.00 -11.74 13.77
CA GLY A 110 13.11 -12.67 14.02
C GLY A 110 13.56 -12.62 15.49
N PHE A 111 13.58 -11.43 16.07
CA PHE A 111 13.96 -11.21 17.47
C PHE A 111 13.00 -11.88 18.45
N TYR A 112 11.67 -11.64 18.33
CA TYR A 112 10.69 -12.23 19.24
C TYR A 112 10.52 -13.76 19.08
N LYS A 113 10.97 -14.34 17.97
CA LYS A 113 11.05 -15.81 17.85
C LYS A 113 12.12 -16.39 18.78
N ARG A 114 13.20 -15.66 19.02
CA ARG A 114 14.28 -16.09 19.93
C ARG A 114 14.05 -15.66 21.37
N HIS A 115 13.30 -14.60 21.57
CA HIS A 115 12.94 -14.06 22.89
C HIS A 115 11.41 -13.92 23.03
N PRO A 116 10.67 -15.05 23.09
CA PRO A 116 9.22 -15.03 23.26
C PRO A 116 8.78 -14.34 24.57
N GLU A 117 9.62 -14.35 25.59
CA GLU A 117 9.41 -13.71 26.88
C GLU A 117 9.22 -12.18 26.79
N LEU A 118 9.79 -11.53 25.78
CA LEU A 118 9.70 -10.08 25.58
C LEU A 118 8.46 -9.65 24.78
N LYS A 119 7.69 -10.59 24.21
CA LYS A 119 6.53 -10.30 23.36
C LYS A 119 5.32 -9.81 24.17
N ASN A 120 5.22 -10.23 25.43
CA ASN A 120 4.09 -9.95 26.32
C ASN A 120 4.43 -8.96 27.44
N ALA A 121 5.65 -8.39 27.44
CA ALA A 121 5.98 -7.28 28.32
C ALA A 121 5.25 -6.05 27.79
N GLU A 122 3.99 -5.90 28.20
CA GLU A 122 3.26 -4.65 28.08
C GLU A 122 4.17 -3.51 28.54
N ILE A 123 4.15 -2.44 27.76
CA ILE A 123 4.86 -1.20 28.01
C ILE A 123 4.43 -0.70 29.40
N ASN A 124 5.19 -1.05 30.43
CA ASN A 124 5.05 -0.47 31.75
C ASN A 124 5.59 0.96 31.65
N THR A 125 4.74 1.91 31.29
CA THR A 125 4.92 3.37 31.46
C THR A 125 4.94 3.77 32.94
N SER A 126 5.64 3.02 33.79
CA SER A 126 5.69 3.25 35.23
C SER A 126 7.14 3.37 35.72
N ILE A 127 7.91 4.26 35.09
CA ILE A 127 9.19 4.85 35.56
C ILE A 127 9.23 6.20 34.81
N GLU A 128 9.01 7.40 35.34
CA GLU A 128 9.30 8.03 36.64
C GLU A 128 8.31 9.22 36.83
N GLU A 129 7.32 9.09 37.71
CA GLU A 129 7.04 10.18 38.65
C GLU A 129 8.00 9.99 39.82
N THR A 130 8.41 11.09 40.48
CA THR A 130 9.25 11.19 41.69
C THR A 130 10.77 11.09 41.54
N LYS A 131 11.41 12.27 41.49
CA LYS A 131 12.52 12.75 42.34
C LYS A 131 12.53 14.28 42.21
N GLU A 132 11.91 14.94 43.18
CA GLU A 132 12.58 15.74 44.24
C GLU A 132 13.19 17.04 43.71
#